data_AF-A0A8J7VRS7-F1
#
_entry.id   AF-A0A8J7VRS7-F1
#
_cell.length_a   1.000
_cell.length_b   1.000
_cell.length_c   1.000
_cell.angle_alpha   90.00
_cell.angle_beta   90.00
_cell.angle_gamma   90.00
#
_symmetry.space_group_name_H-M   'P 1'
#
loop_
_entity.id
_entity.type
_entity.pdbx_description
1 polymer ?
#
loop_
_entity_poly.entity_id
_entity_poly.type
_entity_poly.pdbx_seq_one_letter_code
_entity_poly.pdbx_strand_id
1 'polypeptide(L)'
;AMWWIRASIQEYILRSWSLVKLGTTSAQKKLFFNLRKAKAKVGALEEGDLRPENVARIATELNVSETEVIDMNRRLAGGDASLNVMVGSDGDSTTQWQDWLEDEDSDQASDYAEKDEFETRHALLQQSMAALNERERDILIERRLAETPVTLEELSDRYGVSRERIRQIEVRAFEKLQARMRELAKGKGMVVPA
;
A
#
# COMPACT_ATOMS: atom_id res chain seq x y z
N ALA A 1 -38.87 28.81 -6.88
CA ALA A 1 -38.31 27.49 -7.28
C ALA A 1 -36.97 27.58 -8.02
N MET A 2 -36.69 28.64 -8.80
CA MET A 2 -35.52 28.70 -9.69
C MET A 2 -34.14 28.67 -9.01
N TRP A 3 -33.99 29.29 -7.83
CA TRP A 3 -32.72 29.31 -7.09
C TRP A 3 -32.27 27.90 -6.69
N TRP A 4 -33.21 27.09 -6.19
CA TRP A 4 -32.96 25.69 -5.80
C TRP A 4 -32.60 24.80 -6.99
N ILE A 5 -33.20 25.04 -8.15
CA ILE A 5 -32.90 24.31 -9.39
C ILE A 5 -31.48 24.63 -9.87
N ARG A 6 -31.07 25.91 -9.84
CA ARG A 6 -29.72 26.28 -10.26
C ARG A 6 -28.66 25.74 -9.31
N ALA A 7 -28.90 25.80 -8.01
CA ALA A 7 -28.01 25.27 -7.00
C ALA A 7 -27.85 23.74 -7.13
N SER A 8 -28.93 23.00 -7.36
CA SER A 8 -28.87 21.55 -7.53
C SER A 8 -28.10 21.14 -8.79
N ILE A 9 -28.26 21.87 -9.90
CA ILE A 9 -27.49 21.64 -11.14
C ILE A 9 -26.00 21.91 -10.90
N GLN A 10 -25.65 23.04 -10.26
CA GLN A 10 -24.25 23.37 -9.98
C GLN A 10 -23.58 22.34 -9.07
N GLU A 11 -24.29 21.88 -8.04
CA GLU A 11 -23.81 20.84 -7.13
C GLU A 11 -23.65 19.49 -7.85
N TYR A 12 -24.58 19.14 -8.75
CA TYR A 12 -24.48 17.93 -9.56
C TYR A 12 -23.25 17.96 -10.47
N ILE A 13 -23.02 19.08 -11.18
CA ILE A 13 -21.85 19.25 -12.05
C ILE A 13 -20.55 19.10 -11.25
N LEU A 14 -20.45 19.75 -10.09
CA LEU A 14 -19.26 19.63 -9.23
C LEU A 14 -18.99 18.19 -8.77
N ARG A 15 -20.04 17.40 -8.55
CA ARG A 15 -19.93 16.00 -8.09
C ARG A 15 -19.70 14.98 -9.21
N SER A 16 -20.08 15.30 -10.44
CA SER A 16 -20.07 14.37 -11.58
C SER A 16 -18.97 14.66 -12.60
N TRP A 17 -18.20 15.73 -12.42
CA TRP A 17 -17.20 16.16 -13.38
C TRP A 17 -15.93 15.28 -13.44
N SER A 18 -15.57 14.57 -12.35
CA SER A 18 -14.50 13.58 -12.35
C SER A 18 -14.88 12.37 -11.50
N LEU A 19 -14.36 11.20 -11.89
CA LEU A 19 -14.43 9.93 -11.17
C LEU A 19 -13.79 10.04 -9.78
N VAL A 20 -12.73 10.84 -9.64
CA VAL A 20 -12.05 11.08 -8.36
C VAL A 20 -12.78 12.16 -7.57
N LYS A 21 -13.48 11.74 -6.52
CA LYS A 21 -14.21 12.62 -5.60
C LYS A 21 -13.26 13.19 -4.54
N LEU A 22 -13.00 14.48 -4.63
CA LEU A 22 -12.33 15.25 -3.58
C LEU A 22 -13.34 16.18 -2.89
N GLY A 23 -13.18 16.39 -1.58
CA GLY A 23 -14.03 17.32 -0.84
C GLY A 23 -13.92 18.73 -1.42
N THR A 24 -15.05 19.36 -1.80
CA THR A 24 -15.05 20.69 -2.41
C THR A 24 -15.08 21.79 -1.35
N THR A 25 -13.99 22.54 -1.21
CA THR A 25 -13.98 23.78 -0.40
C THR A 25 -14.70 24.93 -1.11
N SER A 26 -15.05 25.99 -0.38
CA SER A 26 -15.66 27.20 -0.98
C SER A 26 -14.74 27.86 -2.02
N ALA A 27 -13.44 27.89 -1.76
CA ALA A 27 -12.40 28.36 -2.67
C ALA A 27 -12.35 27.52 -3.96
N GLN A 28 -12.39 26.19 -3.83
CA GLN A 28 -12.42 25.28 -4.98
C GLN A 28 -13.70 25.43 -5.82
N LYS A 29 -14.88 25.60 -5.22
CA LYS A 29 -16.12 25.89 -5.98
C LYS A 29 -16.00 27.20 -6.76
N LYS A 30 -15.41 28.23 -6.15
CA LYS A 30 -15.18 29.53 -6.81
C LYS A 30 -14.21 29.40 -7.99
N LEU A 31 -13.13 28.64 -7.82
CA LEU A 31 -12.16 28.38 -8.87
C LEU A 31 -12.76 27.52 -9.99
N PHE A 32 -13.49 26.46 -9.70
CA PHE A 32 -14.09 25.59 -10.71
C PHE A 32 -14.94 26.36 -11.74
N PHE A 33 -15.78 27.29 -11.28
CA PHE A 33 -16.64 28.08 -12.17
C PHE A 33 -15.95 29.30 -12.80
N ASN A 34 -14.97 29.91 -12.13
CA ASN A 34 -14.41 31.20 -12.55
C ASN A 34 -12.97 31.13 -13.10
N LEU A 35 -12.23 30.04 -12.88
CA LEU A 35 -10.83 29.93 -13.26
C LEU A 35 -10.63 30.07 -14.78
N ARG A 36 -11.48 29.45 -15.60
CA ARG A 36 -11.42 29.61 -17.07
C ARG A 36 -11.59 31.06 -17.51
N LYS A 37 -12.49 31.81 -16.86
CA LYS A 37 -12.71 33.24 -17.13
C LYS A 37 -11.51 34.08 -16.68
N ALA A 38 -10.91 33.76 -15.54
CA ALA A 38 -9.70 34.43 -15.05
C ALA A 38 -8.49 34.15 -15.97
N LYS A 39 -8.29 32.90 -16.41
CA LYS A 39 -7.27 32.51 -17.40
C LYS A 39 -7.41 33.31 -18.70
N ALA A 40 -8.64 33.46 -19.21
CA ALA A 40 -8.90 34.22 -20.43
C ALA A 40 -8.55 35.71 -20.29
N LYS A 41 -8.80 36.34 -19.13
CA LYS A 41 -8.42 37.74 -18.88
C LYS A 41 -6.92 37.97 -18.84
N VAL A 42 -6.17 36.98 -18.38
CA VAL A 42 -4.70 37.05 -18.24
C VAL A 42 -4.00 36.56 -19.51
N GLY A 43 -4.74 36.12 -20.54
CA GLY A 43 -4.18 35.57 -21.78
C GLY A 43 -3.53 34.20 -21.61
N ALA A 44 -3.76 33.52 -20.48
CA ALA A 44 -3.16 32.24 -20.12
C ALA A 44 -4.10 31.07 -20.46
N LEU A 45 -4.60 31.02 -21.69
CA LEU A 45 -5.54 29.99 -22.15
C LEU A 45 -4.85 28.66 -22.53
N GLU A 46 -3.53 28.61 -22.48
CA GLU A 46 -2.74 27.44 -22.85
C GLU A 46 -3.03 26.23 -21.93
N GLU A 47 -2.92 25.04 -22.54
CA GLU A 47 -2.93 23.74 -21.87
C GLU A 47 -1.55 23.54 -21.22
N GLY A 48 -1.54 23.35 -19.89
CA GLY A 48 -0.31 23.20 -19.12
C GLY A 48 -0.31 23.99 -17.81
N ASP A 49 0.85 24.01 -17.16
CA ASP A 49 1.07 24.73 -15.90
C ASP A 49 1.08 26.24 -16.13
N LEU A 50 0.39 26.97 -15.25
CA LEU A 50 0.35 28.43 -15.28
C LEU A 50 1.69 29.01 -14.86
N ARG A 51 2.13 30.07 -15.55
CA ARG A 51 3.28 30.87 -15.11
C ARG A 51 3.02 31.44 -13.70
N PRO A 52 4.04 31.51 -12.82
CA PRO A 52 3.87 31.98 -11.44
C PRO A 52 3.20 33.36 -11.33
N GLU A 53 3.53 34.28 -12.24
CA GLU A 53 2.92 35.62 -12.29
C GLU A 53 1.41 35.58 -12.53
N ASN A 54 0.95 34.63 -13.36
CA ASN A 54 -0.47 34.47 -13.66
C ASN A 54 -1.21 33.81 -12.50
N VAL A 55 -0.56 32.86 -11.81
CA VAL A 55 -1.08 32.23 -10.59
C VAL A 55 -1.32 33.28 -9.51
N ALA A 56 -0.32 34.11 -9.21
CA ALA A 56 -0.42 35.17 -8.19
C ALA A 56 -1.55 36.17 -8.49
N ARG A 57 -1.69 36.56 -9.77
CA ARG A 57 -2.77 37.47 -10.21
C ARG A 57 -4.15 36.83 -10.04
N ILE A 58 -4.32 35.57 -10.44
CA ILE A 58 -5.59 34.84 -10.33
C ILE A 58 -5.95 34.60 -8.86
N ALA A 59 -4.96 34.22 -8.04
CA ALA A 59 -5.10 34.02 -6.60
C ALA A 59 -5.61 35.30 -5.90
N THR A 60 -5.01 36.44 -6.26
CA THR A 60 -5.40 37.75 -5.74
C THR A 60 -6.80 38.17 -6.20
N GLU A 61 -7.14 37.98 -7.48
CA GLU A 61 -8.46 38.33 -8.03
C GLU A 61 -9.58 37.47 -7.41
N LEU A 62 -9.32 36.18 -7.19
CA LEU A 62 -10.29 35.23 -6.67
C LEU A 62 -10.24 35.08 -5.14
N ASN A 63 -9.31 35.73 -4.45
CA ASN A 63 -9.10 35.65 -3.00
C ASN A 63 -8.99 34.18 -2.51
N VAL A 64 -8.05 33.45 -3.11
CA VAL A 64 -7.73 32.03 -2.84
C VAL A 64 -6.21 31.88 -2.79
N SER A 65 -5.69 30.76 -2.28
CA SER A 65 -4.24 30.57 -2.26
C SER A 65 -3.70 30.24 -3.66
N GLU A 66 -2.43 30.54 -3.90
CA GLU A 66 -1.73 30.16 -5.14
C GLU A 66 -1.70 28.63 -5.33
N THR A 67 -1.54 27.89 -4.22
CA THR A 67 -1.60 26.42 -4.23
C THR A 67 -2.94 25.90 -4.73
N GLU A 68 -4.06 26.46 -4.25
CA GLU A 68 -5.40 26.08 -4.71
C GLU A 68 -5.62 26.39 -6.20
N VAL A 69 -5.00 27.46 -6.73
CA VAL A 69 -5.06 27.80 -8.16
C VAL A 69 -4.28 26.78 -8.99
N ILE A 70 -3.07 26.39 -8.56
CA ILE A 70 -2.23 25.41 -9.25
C ILE A 70 -2.93 24.05 -9.28
N ASP A 71 -3.38 23.58 -8.11
CA ASP A 71 -4.05 22.29 -7.96
C ASP A 71 -5.33 22.25 -8.81
N MET A 72 -6.12 23.33 -8.79
CA MET A 72 -7.33 23.40 -9.61
C MET A 72 -7.02 23.50 -11.11
N ASN A 73 -5.96 24.21 -11.52
CA ASN A 73 -5.56 24.27 -12.92
C ASN A 73 -5.12 22.90 -13.45
N ARG A 74 -4.28 22.19 -12.70
CA ARG A 74 -3.86 20.82 -13.05
C ARG A 74 -5.04 19.87 -13.10
N ARG A 75 -5.94 19.98 -12.13
CA ARG A 75 -7.18 19.21 -12.10
C ARG A 75 -8.00 19.46 -13.36
N LEU A 76 -8.35 20.72 -13.66
CA LEU A 76 -9.16 21.05 -14.85
C LEU A 76 -8.48 20.71 -16.19
N ALA A 77 -7.15 20.62 -16.21
CA ALA A 77 -6.38 20.25 -17.41
C ALA A 77 -6.29 18.71 -17.59
N GLY A 78 -6.15 17.95 -16.51
CA GLY A 78 -6.10 16.49 -16.52
C GLY A 78 -7.46 15.87 -16.25
N GLY A 79 -8.28 15.74 -17.30
CA GLY A 79 -9.54 14.99 -17.23
C GLY A 79 -9.31 13.49 -17.08
N ASP A 80 -10.37 12.77 -16.70
CA ASP A 80 -10.32 11.31 -16.65
C ASP A 80 -10.18 10.76 -18.08
N ALA A 81 -9.07 10.08 -18.35
CA ALA A 81 -8.85 9.40 -19.62
C ALA A 81 -9.30 7.94 -19.54
N SER A 82 -9.92 7.44 -20.61
CA SER A 82 -10.24 6.02 -20.71
C SER A 82 -8.98 5.23 -21.03
N LEU A 83 -8.71 4.19 -20.25
CA LEU A 83 -7.59 3.27 -20.49
C LEU A 83 -7.80 2.42 -21.76
N ASN A 84 -9.02 2.36 -22.27
CA ASN A 84 -9.37 1.65 -23.50
C ASN A 84 -9.19 2.52 -24.75
N VAL A 85 -8.62 3.73 -24.62
CA VAL A 85 -8.30 4.56 -25.79
C VAL A 85 -7.17 3.88 -26.56
N MET A 86 -7.35 3.72 -27.86
CA MET A 86 -6.34 3.14 -28.75
C MET A 86 -5.14 4.08 -28.87
N VAL A 87 -3.94 3.51 -28.81
CA VAL A 87 -2.67 4.21 -28.91
C VAL A 87 -2.07 3.91 -30.30
N GLY A 88 -2.00 4.92 -31.16
CA GLY A 88 -1.45 4.80 -32.53
C GLY A 88 -2.20 5.69 -33.54
N SER A 89 -1.49 6.22 -34.55
CA SER A 89 -2.10 7.04 -35.61
C SER A 89 -2.60 6.22 -36.80
N ASP A 90 -2.08 5.01 -36.97
CA ASP A 90 -2.34 4.18 -38.13
C ASP A 90 -3.34 3.11 -37.70
N GLY A 91 -4.51 3.08 -38.36
CA GLY A 91 -5.71 2.33 -37.98
C GLY A 91 -5.61 0.80 -37.93
N ASP A 92 -4.40 0.27 -37.81
CA ASP A 92 -4.05 -1.14 -37.59
C ASP A 92 -3.57 -1.42 -36.15
N SER A 93 -3.37 -0.38 -35.33
CA SER A 93 -3.02 -0.56 -33.90
C SER A 93 -4.28 -0.84 -33.06
N THR A 94 -4.37 -2.06 -32.52
CA THR A 94 -5.41 -2.44 -31.54
C THR A 94 -4.98 -2.18 -30.10
N THR A 95 -3.77 -1.65 -29.89
CA THR A 95 -3.17 -1.48 -28.57
C THR A 95 -3.86 -0.36 -27.80
N GLN A 96 -4.23 -0.63 -26.57
CA GLN A 96 -4.89 0.32 -25.67
C GLN A 96 -3.90 0.84 -24.61
N TRP A 97 -4.20 1.97 -23.97
CA TRP A 97 -3.36 2.50 -22.88
C TRP A 97 -3.15 1.50 -21.74
N GLN A 98 -4.18 0.70 -21.40
CA GLN A 98 -4.06 -0.32 -20.35
C GLN A 98 -3.01 -1.39 -20.67
N ASP A 99 -2.72 -1.65 -21.94
CA ASP A 99 -1.78 -2.72 -22.33
C ASP A 99 -0.32 -2.33 -22.03
N TRP A 100 -0.07 -1.04 -21.80
CA TRP A 100 1.24 -0.49 -21.41
C TRP A 100 1.38 -0.33 -19.90
N LEU A 101 0.32 -0.56 -19.13
CA LEU A 101 0.36 -0.43 -17.69
C LEU A 101 1.09 -1.64 -17.09
N GLU A 102 2.32 -1.42 -16.65
CA GLU A 102 3.11 -2.40 -15.93
C GLU A 102 2.61 -2.53 -14.48
N ASP A 103 2.56 -3.78 -13.99
CA ASP A 103 2.32 -4.06 -12.57
C ASP A 103 3.68 -4.15 -11.87
N GLU A 104 4.04 -3.07 -11.16
CA GLU A 104 5.32 -2.95 -10.47
C GLU A 104 5.49 -3.97 -9.32
N ASP A 105 4.40 -4.54 -8.81
CA ASP A 105 4.42 -5.52 -7.73
C ASP A 105 4.49 -6.98 -8.26
N SER A 106 4.47 -7.19 -9.58
CA SER A 106 4.33 -8.52 -10.20
C SER A 106 5.65 -9.30 -10.38
N ASP A 107 6.51 -9.38 -9.37
CA ASP A 107 7.72 -10.22 -9.44
C ASP A 107 7.44 -11.70 -9.10
N GLN A 108 6.92 -12.43 -10.09
CA GLN A 108 6.61 -13.86 -9.96
C GLN A 108 7.82 -14.72 -9.58
N ALA A 109 9.03 -14.34 -10.00
CA ALA A 109 10.22 -15.12 -9.75
C ALA A 109 10.65 -14.99 -8.28
N SER A 110 10.65 -13.76 -7.76
CA SER A 110 10.95 -13.51 -6.35
C SER A 110 9.86 -14.09 -5.44
N ASP A 111 8.58 -13.90 -5.76
CA ASP A 111 7.46 -14.47 -5.00
C ASP A 111 7.56 -15.99 -4.90
N TYR A 112 7.88 -16.66 -6.02
CA TYR A 112 8.05 -18.10 -6.05
C TYR A 112 9.25 -18.54 -5.19
N ALA A 113 10.38 -17.84 -5.29
CA ALA A 113 11.58 -18.15 -4.53
C ALA A 113 11.36 -17.99 -3.01
N GLU A 114 10.71 -16.90 -2.59
CA GLU A 114 10.37 -16.67 -1.18
C GLU A 114 9.42 -17.74 -0.65
N LYS A 115 8.42 -18.12 -1.44
CA LYS A 115 7.48 -19.17 -1.08
C LYS A 115 8.16 -20.54 -0.95
N ASP A 116 9.00 -20.91 -1.91
CA ASP A 116 9.75 -22.18 -1.87
C ASP A 116 10.73 -22.22 -0.69
N GLU A 117 11.43 -21.11 -0.41
CA GLU A 117 12.30 -20.99 0.76
C GLU A 117 11.50 -21.16 2.05
N PHE A 118 10.36 -20.48 2.17
CA PHE A 118 9.49 -20.55 3.34
C PHE A 118 8.96 -21.98 3.55
N GLU A 119 8.43 -22.63 2.51
CA GLU A 119 7.93 -24.00 2.58
C GLU A 119 9.03 -24.97 3.00
N THR A 120 10.23 -24.82 2.43
CA THR A 120 11.40 -25.63 2.77
C THR A 120 11.81 -25.45 4.23
N ARG A 121 11.91 -24.20 4.71
CA ARG A 121 12.28 -23.88 6.10
C ARG A 121 11.22 -24.36 7.09
N HIS A 122 9.94 -24.21 6.74
CA HIS A 122 8.82 -24.66 7.55
C HIS A 122 8.81 -26.20 7.66
N ALA A 123 9.03 -26.92 6.56
CA ALA A 123 9.15 -28.38 6.58
C ALA A 123 10.33 -28.84 7.46
N LEU A 124 11.47 -28.14 7.42
CA LEU A 124 12.61 -28.42 8.29
C LEU A 124 12.30 -28.18 9.77
N LEU A 125 11.57 -27.10 10.08
CA LEU A 125 11.13 -26.80 11.44
C LEU A 125 10.22 -27.93 11.96
N GLN A 126 9.22 -28.33 11.18
CA GLN A 126 8.29 -29.41 11.55
C GLN A 126 9.02 -30.74 11.79
N GLN A 127 9.97 -31.12 10.92
CA GLN A 127 10.80 -32.31 11.11
C GLN A 127 11.68 -32.21 12.36
N SER A 128 12.18 -31.01 12.67
CA SER A 128 13.03 -30.77 13.84
C SER A 128 12.26 -30.78 15.15
N MET A 129 10.97 -30.43 15.13
CA MET A 129 10.09 -30.53 16.31
C MET A 129 9.99 -31.96 16.86
N ALA A 130 10.20 -32.99 16.02
CA ALA A 130 10.21 -34.38 16.45
C ALA A 130 11.38 -34.74 17.40
N ALA A 131 12.44 -33.92 17.45
CA ALA A 131 13.56 -34.11 18.38
C ALA A 131 13.26 -33.59 19.80
N LEU A 132 12.18 -32.83 19.98
CA LEU A 132 11.76 -32.28 21.26
C LEU A 132 10.82 -33.23 21.98
N ASN A 133 10.99 -33.32 23.30
CA ASN A 133 10.00 -33.99 24.14
C ASN A 133 8.69 -33.20 24.15
N GLU A 134 7.57 -33.84 24.47
CA GLU A 134 6.24 -33.20 24.48
C GLU A 134 6.21 -31.90 25.29
N ARG A 135 6.81 -31.91 26.49
CA ARG A 135 6.93 -30.73 27.35
C ARG A 135 7.83 -29.63 26.78
N GLU A 136 8.92 -30.00 26.10
CA GLU A 136 9.83 -29.04 25.46
C GLU A 136 9.14 -28.36 24.26
N ARG A 137 8.41 -29.16 23.47
CA ARG A 137 7.63 -28.70 22.32
C ARG A 137 6.51 -27.77 22.74
N ASP A 138 5.74 -28.12 23.77
CA ASP A 138 4.63 -27.27 24.26
C ASP A 138 5.13 -25.90 24.74
N ILE A 139 6.17 -25.88 25.58
CA ILE A 139 6.77 -24.64 26.08
C ILE A 139 7.30 -23.79 24.91
N LEU A 140 7.93 -24.41 23.90
CA LEU A 140 8.44 -23.68 22.75
C LEU A 140 7.30 -23.08 21.90
N ILE A 141 6.23 -23.85 21.67
CA ILE A 141 5.07 -23.39 20.88
C ILE A 141 4.40 -22.20 21.56
N GLU A 142 4.03 -22.36 22.83
CA GLU A 142 3.30 -21.34 23.61
C GLU A 142 4.09 -20.04 23.77
N ARG A 143 5.43 -20.09 23.74
CA ARG A 143 6.27 -18.90 23.91
C ARG A 143 6.75 -18.26 22.61
N ARG A 144 6.85 -19.01 21.51
CA ARG A 144 7.52 -18.53 20.27
C ARG A 144 6.68 -18.66 19.01
N LEU A 145 5.74 -19.59 18.95
CA LEU A 145 4.96 -19.88 17.75
C LEU A 145 3.48 -19.48 17.89
N ALA A 146 3.00 -19.25 19.12
CA ALA A 146 1.68 -18.69 19.37
C ALA A 146 1.63 -17.19 19.05
N GLU A 147 0.50 -16.71 18.52
CA GLU A 147 0.28 -15.28 18.23
C GLU A 147 0.40 -14.41 19.50
N THR A 148 -0.11 -14.91 20.62
CA THR A 148 0.03 -14.28 21.93
C THR A 148 0.92 -15.15 22.80
N PRO A 149 2.18 -14.77 23.05
CA PRO A 149 3.11 -15.61 23.79
C PRO A 149 2.74 -15.67 25.27
N VAL A 150 2.65 -16.90 25.79
CA VAL A 150 2.34 -17.16 27.20
C VAL A 150 3.51 -16.74 28.10
N THR A 151 3.19 -16.20 29.28
CA THR A 151 4.21 -15.75 30.24
C THR A 151 4.89 -16.94 30.94
N LEU A 152 6.11 -16.71 31.45
CA LEU A 152 6.83 -17.73 32.24
C LEU A 152 6.09 -18.11 33.53
N GLU A 153 5.26 -17.21 34.06
CA GLU A 153 4.50 -17.40 35.29
C GLU A 153 3.31 -18.34 35.04
N GLU A 154 2.54 -18.10 33.98
CA GLU A 154 1.44 -18.99 33.58
C GLU A 154 1.94 -20.41 33.26
N LEU A 155 3.09 -20.55 32.61
CA LEU A 155 3.71 -21.86 32.36
C LEU A 155 4.27 -22.51 33.62
N SER A 156 4.83 -21.72 34.54
CA SER A 156 5.31 -22.18 35.85
C SER A 156 4.17 -22.79 36.65
N ASP A 157 3.01 -22.12 36.67
CA ASP A 157 1.81 -22.58 37.37
C ASP A 157 1.21 -23.82 36.72
N ARG A 158 1.09 -23.85 35.37
CA ARG A 158 0.57 -25.01 34.61
C ARG A 158 1.40 -26.28 34.86
N TYR A 159 2.72 -26.14 34.92
CA TYR A 159 3.65 -27.27 35.03
C TYR A 159 4.17 -27.55 36.44
N GLY A 160 3.78 -26.74 37.44
CA GLY A 160 4.20 -26.89 38.83
C GLY A 160 5.72 -26.79 39.04
N VAL A 161 6.42 -25.98 38.25
CA VAL A 161 7.88 -25.79 38.34
C VAL A 161 8.23 -24.31 38.35
N SER A 162 9.40 -23.94 38.91
CA SER A 162 9.80 -22.54 38.95
C SER A 162 9.92 -21.89 37.56
N ARG A 163 9.71 -20.57 37.49
CA ARG A 163 9.91 -19.77 36.27
C ARG A 163 11.28 -19.98 35.63
N GLU A 164 12.33 -20.08 36.44
CA GLU A 164 13.70 -20.34 35.97
C GLU A 164 13.82 -21.73 35.35
N ARG A 165 13.11 -22.73 35.88
CA ARG A 165 13.08 -24.06 35.27
C ARG A 165 12.41 -24.06 33.90
N ILE A 166 11.30 -23.32 33.72
CA ILE A 166 10.67 -23.14 32.40
C ILE A 166 11.64 -22.47 31.42
N ARG A 167 12.34 -21.42 31.86
CA ARG A 167 13.37 -20.74 31.05
C ARG A 167 14.48 -21.69 30.59
N GLN A 168 15.00 -22.53 31.50
CA GLN A 168 16.02 -23.52 31.15
C GLN A 168 15.51 -24.54 30.12
N ILE A 169 14.26 -24.98 30.25
CA ILE A 169 13.65 -25.91 29.30
C ILE A 169 13.49 -25.23 27.93
N GLU A 170 13.05 -23.97 27.88
CA GLU A 170 12.94 -23.19 26.65
C GLU A 170 14.31 -23.09 25.94
N VAL A 171 15.36 -22.67 26.65
CA VAL A 171 16.71 -22.52 26.06
C VAL A 171 17.22 -23.84 25.53
N ARG A 172 17.09 -24.93 26.31
CA ARG A 172 17.53 -26.25 25.88
C ARG A 172 16.73 -26.79 24.69
N ALA A 173 15.42 -26.55 24.68
CA ALA A 173 14.56 -26.92 23.55
C ALA A 173 14.98 -26.17 22.28
N PHE A 174 15.26 -24.88 22.40
CA PHE A 174 15.74 -24.06 21.28
C PHE A 174 17.10 -24.55 20.74
N GLU A 175 18.05 -24.85 21.62
CA GLU A 175 19.36 -25.40 21.22
C GLU A 175 19.24 -26.74 20.50
N LYS A 176 18.40 -27.67 21.01
CA LYS A 176 18.12 -28.96 20.35
C LYS A 176 17.50 -28.77 18.98
N LEU A 177 16.50 -27.88 18.88
CA LEU A 177 15.83 -27.57 17.62
C LEU A 177 16.82 -27.00 16.60
N GLN A 178 17.63 -26.03 17.01
CA GLN A 178 18.64 -25.40 16.16
C GLN A 178 19.68 -26.42 15.66
N ALA A 179 20.16 -27.30 16.55
CA ALA A 179 21.09 -28.36 16.18
C ALA A 179 20.49 -29.30 15.13
N ARG A 180 19.22 -29.73 15.34
CA ARG A 180 18.52 -30.62 14.41
C ARG A 180 18.23 -29.96 13.06
N MET A 181 17.82 -28.68 13.07
CA MET A 181 17.60 -27.91 11.85
C MET A 181 18.89 -27.77 11.03
N ARG A 182 20.03 -27.47 11.68
CA ARG A 182 21.33 -27.38 11.01
C ARG A 182 21.79 -28.70 10.41
N GLU A 183 21.53 -29.82 11.10
CA GLU A 183 21.82 -31.16 10.58
C GLU A 183 21.00 -31.48 9.33
N LEU A 184 19.68 -31.26 9.39
CA LEU A 184 18.77 -31.50 8.26
C LEU A 184 19.05 -30.56 7.07
N ALA A 185 19.37 -29.29 7.35
CA ALA A 185 19.75 -28.32 6.33
C ALA A 185 21.02 -28.73 5.58
N LYS A 186 22.05 -29.20 6.31
CA LYS A 186 23.28 -29.76 5.70
C LYS A 186 22.97 -31.00 4.85
N GLY A 187 22.10 -31.89 5.32
CA GLY A 187 21.69 -33.08 4.57
C GLY A 187 20.96 -32.76 3.26
N LYS A 188 20.26 -31.62 3.19
CA LYS A 188 19.59 -31.11 1.97
C LYS A 188 20.47 -30.21 1.10
N GLY A 189 21.73 -29.97 1.47
CA GLY A 189 22.64 -29.10 0.72
C GLY A 189 22.33 -27.60 0.83
N MET A 190 21.57 -27.17 1.85
CA MET A 190 21.27 -25.77 2.08
C MET A 190 22.47 -25.03 2.69
N VAL A 191 22.69 -23.79 2.27
CA VAL A 191 23.69 -22.91 2.89
C VAL A 191 23.18 -22.52 4.27
N VAL A 192 23.84 -23.03 5.31
CA VAL A 192 23.56 -22.64 6.68
C VAL A 192 24.34 -21.35 6.96
N PRO A 193 23.68 -20.21 7.21
CA PRO A 193 24.38 -19.00 7.62
C PRO A 193 25.12 -19.25 8.94
N ALA A 194 26.36 -18.74 9.01
CA ALA A 194 27.30 -18.94 10.11
C ALA A 194 26.75 -18.45 11.46
#